data_AF-A0A4Y7R9C4-F1
#
_entry.id   AF-A0A4Y7R9C4-F1
#
_cell.length_a   1.000
_cell.length_b   1.000
_cell.length_c   1.000
_cell.angle_alpha   90.00
_cell.angle_beta   90.00
_cell.angle_gamma   90.00
#
_symmetry.space_group_name_H-M   'P 1'
#
loop_
_entity.id
_entity.type
_entity.pdbx_description
1 polymer ?
#
loop_
_entity_poly.entity_id
_entity_poly.type
_entity_poly.pdbx_seq_one_letter_code
_entity_poly.pdbx_strand_id
1 'polypeptide(L)'
;MDRQLNVGIQGEARLTVDESDTAIAYGSGTVSVLATPALIALLENAAQNSVAPFLEAGNTTVGTMVNIKHLAATPVGLNVVAVSRLTELDGRRLVFEVEARDEVEVVATGVHERFIIKADSFMKRAANKSKS
;
A
#
# COMPACT_ATOMS: atom_id res chain seq x y z
N MET A 1 -23.07 -10.52 -12.05
CA MET A 1 -23.07 -9.22 -11.36
C MET A 1 -21.77 -8.55 -11.75
N ASP A 2 -21.85 -7.53 -12.57
CA ASP A 2 -20.66 -6.77 -12.97
C ASP A 2 -20.13 -6.03 -11.75
N ARG A 3 -18.92 -6.40 -11.32
CA ARG A 3 -18.22 -5.72 -10.23
C ARG A 3 -17.64 -4.42 -10.80
N GLN A 4 -18.29 -3.30 -10.52
CA GLN A 4 -17.83 -1.97 -10.95
C GLN A 4 -16.85 -1.38 -9.93
N LEU A 5 -15.79 -0.74 -10.42
CA LEU A 5 -14.88 0.05 -9.59
C LEU A 5 -15.54 1.39 -9.23
N ASN A 6 -15.72 1.67 -7.94
CA ASN A 6 -16.38 2.88 -7.45
C ASN A 6 -15.80 3.37 -6.11
N VAL A 7 -15.97 4.66 -5.83
CA VAL A 7 -15.61 5.27 -4.54
C VAL A 7 -16.31 4.54 -3.39
N GLY A 8 -15.60 4.41 -2.27
CA GLY A 8 -16.06 3.72 -1.06
C GLY A 8 -15.62 2.26 -0.95
N ILE A 9 -15.02 1.68 -2.00
CA ILE A 9 -14.38 0.37 -1.93
C ILE A 9 -13.31 0.37 -0.83
N GLN A 10 -13.29 -0.72 -0.07
CA GLN A 10 -12.34 -0.94 1.01
C GLN A 10 -11.57 -2.23 0.79
N GLY A 11 -10.34 -2.26 1.31
CA GLY A 11 -9.52 -3.45 1.33
C GLY A 11 -8.60 -3.42 2.53
N GLU A 12 -8.11 -4.60 2.88
CA GLU A 12 -7.25 -4.81 4.03
C GLU A 12 -5.98 -5.57 3.66
N ALA A 13 -4.96 -5.39 4.48
CA ALA A 13 -3.77 -6.22 4.51
C ALA A 13 -3.31 -6.38 5.95
N ARG A 14 -2.65 -7.50 6.26
CA ARG A 14 -2.16 -7.82 7.61
C ARG A 14 -0.69 -8.22 7.56
N LEU A 15 0.02 -7.89 8.62
CA LEU A 15 1.42 -8.25 8.84
C LEU A 15 1.61 -8.61 10.31
N THR A 16 2.36 -9.66 10.60
CA THR A 16 2.98 -9.85 11.91
C THR A 16 4.41 -9.33 11.79
N VAL A 17 4.78 -8.34 12.59
CA VAL A 17 6.10 -7.69 12.48
C VAL A 17 7.19 -8.71 12.79
N ASP A 18 8.07 -8.96 11.82
CA ASP A 18 9.26 -9.78 12.02
C ASP A 18 10.56 -8.96 11.94
N GLU A 19 11.70 -9.62 12.10
CA GLU A 19 13.02 -8.96 12.04
C GLU A 19 13.29 -8.27 10.70
N SER A 20 12.77 -8.82 9.60
CA SER A 20 12.92 -8.26 8.26
C SER A 20 12.11 -6.98 8.05
N ASP A 21 11.06 -6.78 8.84
CA ASP A 21 10.22 -5.57 8.83
C ASP A 21 10.82 -4.39 9.61
N THR A 22 11.91 -4.61 10.34
CA THR A 22 12.46 -3.60 11.24
C THR A 22 13.16 -2.46 10.52
N ALA A 23 13.23 -1.29 11.16
CA ALA A 23 13.91 -0.13 10.59
C ALA A 23 15.40 -0.40 10.27
N ILE A 24 16.06 -1.25 11.07
CA ILE A 24 17.44 -1.70 10.83
C ILE A 24 17.49 -2.59 9.58
N ALA A 25 16.66 -3.61 9.49
CA ALA A 25 16.66 -4.53 8.35
C ALA A 25 16.30 -3.84 7.03
N TYR A 26 15.37 -2.88 7.06
CA TYR A 26 15.02 -2.05 5.91
C TYR A 26 16.06 -0.96 5.58
N GLY A 27 17.03 -0.69 6.46
CA GLY A 27 18.00 0.39 6.28
C GLY A 27 17.41 1.80 6.40
N SER A 28 16.25 1.94 7.06
CA SER A 28 15.54 3.22 7.23
C SER A 28 15.75 3.86 8.60
N GLY A 29 16.40 3.16 9.53
CA GLY A 29 16.69 3.63 10.88
C GLY A 29 17.57 2.66 11.65
N THR A 30 17.68 2.88 12.96
CA THR A 30 18.62 2.16 13.85
C THR A 30 17.92 1.35 14.95
N VAL A 31 16.60 1.16 14.85
CA VAL A 31 15.77 0.51 15.88
C VAL A 31 15.08 -0.75 15.37
N SER A 32 14.89 -1.74 16.25
CA SER A 32 14.20 -3.01 15.97
C SER A 32 12.68 -2.90 16.18
N VAL A 33 12.05 -1.97 15.48
CA VAL A 33 10.59 -1.80 15.41
C VAL A 33 10.17 -1.67 13.95
N LEU A 34 8.88 -1.87 13.67
CA LEU A 34 8.31 -1.79 12.32
C LEU A 34 8.80 -0.52 11.60
N ALA A 35 9.43 -0.73 10.44
CA ALA A 35 9.95 0.34 9.62
C ALA A 35 8.81 1.13 8.96
N THR A 36 8.98 2.45 8.82
CA THR A 36 8.10 3.26 7.96
C THR A 36 7.96 2.71 6.53
N PRO A 37 9.02 2.29 5.81
CA PRO A 37 8.85 1.67 4.49
C PRO A 37 8.05 0.37 4.51
N ALA A 38 8.22 -0.50 5.52
CA ALA A 38 7.45 -1.73 5.66
C ALA A 38 5.95 -1.43 5.90
N LEU A 39 5.67 -0.48 6.78
CA LEU A 39 4.32 0.02 7.03
C LEU A 39 3.67 0.63 5.78
N ILE A 40 4.42 1.42 5.00
CA ILE A 40 3.93 1.97 3.73
C ILE A 40 3.56 0.84 2.77
N ALA A 41 4.43 -0.17 2.62
CA ALA A 41 4.13 -1.33 1.78
C ALA A 41 2.86 -2.07 2.22
N LEU A 42 2.61 -2.17 3.53
CA LEU A 42 1.36 -2.74 4.07
C LEU A 42 0.13 -1.92 3.69
N LEU A 43 0.19 -0.59 3.79
CA LEU A 43 -0.89 0.33 3.37
C LEU A 43 -1.13 0.27 1.84
N GLU A 44 -0.06 0.19 1.04
CA GLU A 44 -0.14 0.00 -0.41
C GLU A 44 -0.82 -1.33 -0.78
N ASN A 45 -0.50 -2.41 -0.06
CA ASN A 45 -1.12 -3.72 -0.26
C ASN A 45 -2.62 -3.68 0.07
N ALA A 46 -3.03 -3.01 1.14
CA ALA A 46 -4.45 -2.83 1.45
C ALA A 46 -5.19 -2.12 0.30
N ALA A 47 -4.60 -1.05 -0.25
CA ALA A 47 -5.16 -0.31 -1.38
C ALA A 47 -5.20 -1.16 -2.67
N GLN A 48 -4.14 -1.88 -3.00
CA GLN A 48 -4.12 -2.80 -4.15
C GLN A 48 -5.17 -3.91 -4.00
N ASN A 49 -5.26 -4.55 -2.84
CA ASN A 49 -6.23 -5.61 -2.55
C ASN A 49 -7.67 -5.11 -2.69
N SER A 50 -7.93 -3.86 -2.31
CA SER A 50 -9.26 -3.26 -2.41
C SER A 50 -9.78 -3.22 -3.84
N VAL A 51 -8.94 -2.87 -4.81
CA VAL A 51 -9.36 -2.64 -6.20
C VAL A 51 -9.07 -3.81 -7.14
N ALA A 52 -8.15 -4.72 -6.78
CA ALA A 52 -7.74 -5.84 -7.65
C ALA A 52 -8.92 -6.68 -8.22
N PRO A 53 -9.98 -7.01 -7.45
CA PRO A 53 -11.12 -7.77 -7.97
C PRO A 53 -11.97 -7.04 -9.02
N PHE A 54 -11.72 -5.75 -9.24
CA PHE A 54 -12.49 -4.87 -10.12
C PHE A 54 -11.69 -4.44 -11.37
N LEU A 55 -10.42 -4.85 -11.47
CA LEU A 55 -9.57 -4.51 -12.61
C LEU A 55 -9.80 -5.47 -13.77
N GLU A 56 -9.73 -4.95 -15.00
CA GLU A 56 -9.71 -5.78 -16.21
C GLU A 56 -8.50 -6.72 -16.23
N ALA A 57 -8.62 -7.86 -16.90
CA ALA A 57 -7.51 -8.79 -17.08
C ALA A 57 -6.29 -8.10 -17.72
N GLY A 58 -5.11 -8.30 -17.10
CA GLY A 58 -3.85 -7.69 -17.54
C GLY A 58 -3.61 -6.26 -17.01
N ASN A 59 -4.59 -5.66 -16.33
CA ASN A 59 -4.39 -4.42 -15.60
C ASN A 59 -3.97 -4.68 -14.15
N THR A 60 -3.18 -3.76 -13.61
CA THR A 60 -2.84 -3.67 -12.19
C THR A 60 -2.75 -2.20 -11.79
N THR A 61 -2.37 -1.90 -10.55
CA THR A 61 -2.09 -0.52 -10.13
C THR A 61 -0.68 -0.38 -9.58
N VAL A 62 -0.10 0.80 -9.77
CA VAL A 62 1.20 1.18 -9.20
C VAL A 62 1.02 2.42 -8.33
N GLY A 63 1.72 2.48 -7.20
CA GLY A 63 1.75 3.66 -6.34
C GLY A 63 2.40 4.85 -7.04
N THR A 64 1.81 6.04 -6.92
CA THR A 64 2.33 7.29 -7.49
C THR A 64 2.63 8.35 -6.43
N MET A 65 1.98 8.28 -5.27
CA MET A 65 2.20 9.19 -4.15
C MET A 65 1.89 8.49 -2.82
N VAL A 66 2.69 8.77 -1.80
CA VAL A 66 2.45 8.38 -0.41
C VAL A 66 2.62 9.60 0.49
N ASN A 67 1.61 9.90 1.31
CA ASN A 67 1.65 10.95 2.33
C ASN A 67 1.09 10.39 3.64
N ILE A 68 1.99 9.80 4.43
CA ILE A 68 1.67 9.00 5.61
C ILE A 68 2.30 9.61 6.85
N LYS A 69 1.54 9.64 7.95
CA LYS A 69 2.04 9.90 9.30
C LYS A 69 2.21 8.55 10.00
N HIS A 70 3.43 8.25 10.45
CA HIS A 70 3.73 7.09 11.31
C HIS A 70 3.71 7.58 12.76
N LEU A 71 2.67 7.22 13.49
CA LEU A 71 2.25 7.84 14.75
C LEU A 71 2.82 7.15 15.99
N ALA A 72 2.98 5.83 15.94
CA ALA A 72 3.45 5.01 17.05
C ALA A 72 4.34 3.87 16.53
N ALA A 73 5.25 3.39 17.38
CA ALA A 73 6.16 2.30 17.03
C ALA A 73 5.54 0.95 17.38
N THR A 74 5.63 -0.02 16.46
CA THR A 74 5.18 -1.40 16.70
C THR A 74 6.37 -2.34 16.85
N PRO A 75 6.55 -3.02 17.99
CA PRO A 75 7.63 -3.98 18.20
C PRO A 75 7.43 -5.28 17.40
N VAL A 76 8.53 -6.01 17.20
CA VAL A 76 8.53 -7.36 16.61
C VAL A 76 7.58 -8.28 17.40
N GLY A 77 6.81 -9.08 16.67
CA GLY A 77 5.85 -10.05 17.20
C GLY A 77 4.40 -9.57 17.26
N LEU A 78 4.12 -8.26 17.16
CA LEU A 78 2.74 -7.76 17.12
C LEU A 78 2.15 -7.80 15.71
N ASN A 79 0.82 -7.92 15.65
CA ASN A 79 0.08 -7.85 14.40
C ASN A 79 -0.31 -6.40 14.07
N VAL A 80 -0.19 -6.04 12.79
CA VAL A 80 -0.64 -4.77 12.23
C VAL A 80 -1.65 -5.05 11.12
N VAL A 81 -2.78 -4.36 11.18
CA VAL A 81 -3.84 -4.40 10.16
C VAL A 81 -3.88 -3.03 9.48
N ALA A 82 -3.68 -3.02 8.17
CA ALA A 82 -3.91 -1.83 7.34
C ALA A 82 -5.27 -1.93 6.64
N VAL A 83 -5.97 -0.82 6.59
CA VAL A 83 -7.22 -0.65 5.87
C VAL A 83 -7.07 0.52 4.90
N SER A 84 -7.64 0.35 3.71
CA SER A 84 -7.75 1.39 2.70
C SER A 84 -9.21 1.69 2.38
N ARG A 85 -9.48 2.92 1.96
CA ARG A 85 -10.76 3.34 1.41
C ARG A 85 -10.53 4.21 0.18
N LEU A 86 -11.05 3.78 -0.97
CA LEU A 86 -11.00 4.58 -2.20
C LEU A 86 -11.90 5.82 -2.04
N THR A 87 -11.31 7.01 -2.07
CA THR A 87 -12.02 8.29 -1.88
C THR A 87 -12.21 9.07 -3.17
N GLU A 88 -11.34 8.87 -4.16
CA GLU A 88 -11.41 9.52 -5.46
C GLU A 88 -11.10 8.52 -6.57
N LEU A 89 -11.89 8.60 -7.66
CA LEU A 89 -11.68 7.86 -8.90
C LEU A 89 -11.76 8.84 -10.07
N ASP A 90 -10.61 9.20 -10.63
CA ASP A 90 -10.49 10.09 -11.79
C ASP A 90 -9.82 9.36 -12.95
N GLY A 91 -10.62 8.77 -13.83
CA GLY A 91 -10.17 7.94 -14.94
C GLY A 91 -9.36 6.72 -14.46
N ARG A 92 -8.03 6.82 -14.48
CA ARG A 92 -7.10 5.78 -14.02
C ARG A 92 -6.40 6.12 -12.70
N ARG A 93 -6.60 7.33 -12.18
CA ARG A 93 -6.04 7.80 -10.93
C ARG A 93 -6.99 7.44 -9.78
N LEU A 94 -6.42 6.87 -8.74
CA LEU A 94 -7.12 6.37 -7.56
C LEU A 94 -6.49 7.03 -6.33
N VAL A 95 -7.31 7.68 -5.49
CA VAL A 95 -6.84 8.25 -4.22
C VAL A 95 -7.49 7.49 -3.08
N PHE A 96 -6.68 7.10 -2.11
CA PHE A 96 -7.09 6.31 -0.95
C PHE A 96 -6.80 7.06 0.33
N GLU A 97 -7.76 7.04 1.24
CA GLU A 97 -7.49 7.19 2.68
C GLU A 97 -7.01 5.86 3.20
N VAL A 98 -5.94 5.86 3.99
CA VAL A 98 -5.35 4.65 4.56
C VAL A 98 -5.07 4.82 6.06
N GLU A 99 -5.26 3.76 6.81
CA GLU A 99 -5.00 3.67 8.24
C GLU A 99 -4.34 2.32 8.54
N ALA A 100 -3.41 2.29 9.48
CA ALA A 100 -2.92 1.06 10.08
C ALA A 100 -3.05 1.11 11.60
N ARG A 101 -3.41 -0.04 12.16
CA ARG A 101 -3.58 -0.24 13.60
C ARG A 101 -2.84 -1.50 14.01
N ASP A 102 -2.14 -1.44 15.13
CA ASP A 102 -1.68 -2.66 15.80
C ASP A 102 -2.72 -3.13 16.84
N GLU A 103 -2.35 -4.08 17.67
CA GLU A 103 -3.23 -4.63 18.71
C GLU A 103 -3.57 -3.61 19.81
N VAL A 104 -2.85 -2.49 19.89
CA VAL A 104 -2.94 -1.48 20.94
C VAL A 104 -3.58 -0.20 20.39
N GLU A 105 -2.99 0.41 19.37
CA GLU A 105 -3.33 1.76 18.91
C GLU A 105 -3.20 1.96 17.40
N VAL A 106 -3.62 3.14 16.93
CA VAL A 106 -3.44 3.54 15.52
C VAL A 106 -2.00 3.93 15.32
N VAL A 107 -1.30 3.20 14.45
CA VAL A 107 0.13 3.38 14.19
C VAL A 107 0.37 4.24 12.96
N ALA A 108 -0.60 4.34 12.04
CA ALA A 108 -0.44 5.16 10.86
C ALA A 108 -1.75 5.68 10.29
N THR A 109 -1.72 6.87 9.70
CA THR A 109 -2.81 7.42 8.88
C THR A 109 -2.24 8.18 7.70
N GLY A 110 -2.99 8.28 6.61
CA GLY A 110 -2.57 9.15 5.51
C GLY A 110 -3.36 8.98 4.23
N VAL A 111 -2.78 9.50 3.16
CA VAL A 111 -3.32 9.44 1.79
C VAL A 111 -2.31 8.73 0.89
N HIS A 112 -2.83 7.85 0.05
CA HIS A 112 -2.05 7.13 -0.94
C HIS A 112 -2.71 7.25 -2.32
N GLU A 113 -1.91 7.50 -3.35
CA GLU A 113 -2.37 7.53 -4.73
C GLU A 113 -1.84 6.32 -5.51
N ARG A 114 -2.71 5.71 -6.31
CA ARG A 114 -2.36 4.64 -7.25
C ARG A 114 -2.87 4.96 -8.65
N PHE A 115 -2.21 4.40 -9.65
CA PHE A 115 -2.59 4.57 -11.05
C PHE A 115 -2.78 3.22 -11.73
N ILE A 116 -3.89 3.05 -12.45
CA ILE A 116 -4.19 1.84 -13.23
C ILE A 116 -3.30 1.79 -14.47
N ILE A 117 -2.64 0.66 -14.67
CA ILE A 117 -1.71 0.41 -15.79
C ILE A 117 -1.95 -0.97 -16.42
N LYS A 118 -1.54 -1.12 -17.68
CA LYS A 118 -1.39 -2.43 -18.33
C LYS A 118 -0.02 -3.01 -17.96
N ALA A 119 0.01 -4.14 -17.25
CA ALA A 119 1.23 -4.69 -16.65
C ALA A 119 2.36 -4.90 -17.68
N ASP A 120 2.09 -5.61 -18.78
CA ASP A 120 3.09 -5.92 -19.80
C ASP A 120 3.65 -4.66 -20.48
N SER A 121 2.78 -3.70 -20.79
CA SER A 121 3.20 -2.46 -21.44
C SER A 121 4.05 -1.60 -20.50
N PHE A 122 3.70 -1.57 -19.22
CA PHE A 122 4.45 -0.86 -18.21
C PHE A 122 5.84 -1.48 -18.00
N MET A 123 5.92 -2.80 -17.86
CA MET A 123 7.19 -3.51 -17.68
C MET A 123 8.12 -3.38 -18.89
N LYS A 124 7.59 -3.46 -20.12
CA LYS A 124 8.37 -3.20 -21.34
C LYS A 124 8.98 -1.79 -21.34
N ARG A 125 8.19 -0.78 -20.95
CA ARG A 125 8.68 0.61 -20.85
C ARG A 125 9.75 0.77 -19.77
N ALA A 126 9.59 0.12 -18.61
CA ALA A 126 10.57 0.14 -17.54
C ALA A 126 11.90 -0.51 -17.97
N ALA A 127 11.84 -1.69 -18.59
CA ALA A 127 13.01 -2.43 -19.06
C ALA A 127 13.77 -1.71 -20.19
N ASN A 128 13.12 -0.83 -20.96
CA ASN A 128 13.79 -0.07 -22.01
C ASN A 128 14.64 1.09 -21.45
N LYS A 129 14.40 1.55 -20.21
CA LYS A 129 15.22 2.61 -19.58
C LYS A 129 16.65 2.17 -19.28
N SER A 130 16.87 0.90 -18.97
CA SER A 130 18.21 0.36 -18.67
C SER A 130 19.05 0.08 -19.91
N LYS A 131 18.47 0.29 -21.11
CA LYS A 131 19.14 0.11 -22.40
C LYS A 131 19.52 1.43 -23.07
N SER A 132 19.28 2.56 -22.40
CA SER A 132 19.62 3.91 -22.87
C SER A 132 20.87 4.42 -22.18
#